data_AF-A0A2Z3GW00-F1
#
_entry.id   AF-A0A2Z3GW00-F1
#
_cell.length_a   1.000
_cell.length_b   1.000
_cell.length_c   1.000
_cell.angle_alpha   90.00
_cell.angle_beta   90.00
_cell.angle_gamma   90.00
#
_symmetry.space_group_name_H-M   'P 1'
#
loop_
_entity.id
_entity.type
_entity.pdbx_description
1 polymer ?
#
loop_
_entity_poly.entity_id
_entity_poly.type
_entity_poly.pdbx_seq_one_letter_code
_entity_poly.pdbx_strand_id
1 'polypeptide(L)'
;MSLGGLSCLGLSAHSQQPPPRAAARSVQQLLATPQTVTIGYYDASAPPKPRIKSGDVVQMQTLVAYTPALLEEAGPPPAQV
;
A
#
# COMPACT_ATOMS: atom_id res chain seq x y z
N MET A 1 -26.99 24.53 56.13
CA MET A 1 -25.65 25.16 56.12
C MET A 1 -24.74 24.31 55.24
N SER A 2 -24.04 24.98 54.32
CA SER A 2 -23.13 24.52 53.24
C SER A 2 -22.29 23.27 53.58
N LEU A 3 -22.35 22.21 52.76
CA LEU A 3 -21.39 21.83 51.70
C LEU A 3 -19.93 21.64 52.17
N GLY A 4 -19.42 20.42 52.01
CA GLY A 4 -18.00 20.09 52.17
C GLY A 4 -17.67 18.80 51.44
N GLY A 5 -17.85 18.79 50.11
CA GLY A 5 -17.47 17.66 49.27
C GLY A 5 -15.95 17.61 49.09
N LEU A 6 -15.30 16.61 49.70
CA LEU A 6 -13.92 16.25 49.38
C LEU A 6 -13.88 15.72 47.93
N SER A 7 -13.32 16.51 47.03
CA SER A 7 -13.02 16.10 45.67
C SER A 7 -11.69 15.33 45.68
N CYS A 8 -11.77 14.01 45.56
CA CYS A 8 -10.61 13.17 45.28
C CYS A 8 -10.13 13.45 43.84
N LEU A 9 -9.09 14.27 43.70
CA LEU A 9 -8.33 14.37 42.45
C LEU A 9 -7.68 13.02 42.16
N GLY A 10 -8.33 12.22 41.32
CA GLY A 10 -7.80 10.96 40.82
C GLY A 10 -6.60 11.23 39.91
N LEU A 11 -5.41 10.82 40.38
CA LEU A 11 -4.21 10.74 39.56
C LEU A 11 -4.41 9.61 38.54
N SER A 12 -4.84 9.94 37.33
CA SER A 12 -4.93 8.98 36.22
C SER A 12 -3.52 8.55 35.83
N ALA A 13 -3.04 7.47 36.47
CA ALA A 13 -1.92 6.68 36.00
C ALA A 13 -2.28 6.15 34.60
N HIS A 14 -1.81 6.84 33.55
CA HIS A 14 -1.82 6.29 32.22
C HIS A 14 -0.88 5.10 32.24
N SER A 15 -1.44 3.90 32.41
CA SER A 15 -0.75 2.66 32.11
C SER A 15 -0.18 2.78 30.70
N GLN A 16 1.14 2.93 30.57
CA GLN A 16 1.83 2.88 29.28
C GLN A 16 1.68 1.45 28.77
N GLN A 17 0.60 1.21 28.03
CA GLN A 17 0.44 -0.02 27.28
C GLN A 17 1.57 -0.04 26.24
N PRO A 18 2.45 -1.06 26.26
CA PRO A 18 3.45 -1.19 25.21
C PRO A 18 2.72 -1.19 23.85
N PRO A 19 3.31 -0.57 22.80
CA PRO A 19 2.67 -0.50 21.51
C PRO A 19 2.25 -1.92 21.10
N PRO A 20 1.03 -2.11 20.55
CA PRO A 20 0.61 -3.42 20.09
C PRO A 20 1.70 -3.96 19.15
N ARG A 21 2.21 -5.15 19.46
CA ARG A 21 3.23 -5.82 18.64
C ARG A 21 2.70 -5.82 17.20
N ALA A 22 3.38 -5.10 16.31
CA ALA A 22 2.95 -4.97 14.92
C ALA A 22 2.71 -6.38 14.37
N ALA A 23 1.48 -6.66 13.94
CA ALA A 23 1.16 -7.91 13.29
C ALA A 23 2.12 -8.09 12.10
N ALA A 24 2.59 -9.33 11.87
CA ALA A 24 3.45 -9.61 10.73
C ALA A 24 2.76 -9.13 9.46
N ARG A 25 3.40 -8.18 8.76
CA ARG A 25 2.87 -7.56 7.56
C ARG A 25 2.86 -8.59 6.42
N SER A 26 1.71 -8.84 5.82
CA SER A 26 1.63 -9.74 4.66
C SER A 26 2.34 -9.07 3.47
N VAL A 27 3.25 -9.81 2.83
CA VAL A 27 3.92 -9.37 1.61
C VAL A 27 3.44 -10.23 0.46
N GLN A 28 2.86 -9.61 -0.55
CA GLN A 28 2.30 -10.26 -1.72
C GLN A 28 3.01 -9.78 -2.98
N GLN A 29 3.19 -10.66 -3.97
CA GLN A 29 3.67 -10.26 -5.29
C GLN A 29 2.50 -10.17 -6.26
N LEU A 30 2.40 -9.03 -6.97
CA LEU A 30 1.51 -8.85 -8.11
C LEU A 30 2.35 -8.94 -9.37
N LEU A 31 2.33 -10.11 -10.00
CA LEU A 31 3.03 -10.35 -11.26
C LEU A 31 2.31 -9.65 -12.42
N ALA A 32 3.08 -9.25 -13.43
CA ALA A 32 2.56 -8.67 -14.65
C ALA A 32 2.18 -9.79 -15.63
N THR A 33 0.90 -10.16 -15.65
CA THR A 33 0.32 -11.15 -16.56
C THR A 33 -0.79 -10.50 -17.41
N PRO A 34 -1.24 -11.15 -18.49
CA PRO A 34 -2.38 -10.64 -19.27
C PRO A 34 -3.66 -10.42 -18.45
N GLN A 35 -3.78 -11.07 -17.28
CA GLN A 35 -4.94 -10.93 -16.41
C GLN A 35 -4.82 -9.75 -15.43
N THR A 36 -3.61 -9.25 -15.17
CA THR A 36 -3.33 -8.21 -14.16
C THR A 36 -2.91 -6.87 -14.75
N VAL A 37 -2.56 -6.81 -16.04
CA VAL A 37 -2.11 -5.59 -16.72
C VAL A 37 -3.20 -5.02 -17.62
N THR A 38 -3.31 -3.69 -17.60
CA THR A 38 -4.07 -2.87 -18.55
C THR A 38 -3.13 -1.85 -19.17
N ILE A 39 -3.23 -1.60 -20.48
CA ILE A 39 -2.37 -0.65 -21.20
C ILE A 39 -3.23 0.51 -21.73
N GLY A 40 -2.83 1.75 -21.40
CA GLY A 40 -3.37 2.95 -22.04
C GLY A 40 -4.69 3.50 -21.48
N TYR A 41 -5.27 2.92 -20.43
CA TYR A 41 -6.48 3.47 -19.80
C TYR A 41 -6.61 3.09 -18.32
N TYR A 42 -7.47 3.84 -17.62
CA TYR A 42 -7.97 3.55 -16.28
C TYR A 42 -9.49 3.50 -16.32
N ASP A 43 -10.08 2.49 -15.69
CA ASP A 43 -11.53 2.29 -15.65
C ASP A 43 -11.92 1.81 -14.24
N ALA A 44 -12.75 2.60 -13.56
CA ALA A 44 -13.22 2.28 -12.21
C ALA A 44 -14.20 1.09 -12.20
N SER A 45 -14.79 0.73 -13.34
CA SER A 45 -15.66 -0.43 -13.50
C SER A 45 -14.90 -1.71 -13.85
N ALA A 46 -13.59 -1.63 -14.09
CA ALA A 46 -12.78 -2.81 -14.38
C ALA A 46 -12.81 -3.82 -13.22
N PRO A 47 -12.82 -5.14 -13.50
CA PRO A 47 -12.81 -6.14 -12.45
C PRO A 47 -11.60 -6.00 -11.53
N PRO A 48 -11.79 -6.00 -10.20
CA PRO A 48 -10.68 -5.90 -9.26
C PRO A 48 -9.75 -7.11 -9.40
N LYS A 49 -8.43 -6.86 -9.30
CA LYS A 49 -7.39 -7.88 -9.41
C LYS A 49 -7.05 -8.46 -8.03
N PRO A 50 -5.99 -8.06 -7.29
CA PRO A 50 -5.83 -8.52 -5.90
C PRO A 50 -6.69 -7.71 -4.92
N ARG A 51 -7.19 -8.37 -3.88
CA ARG A 51 -7.79 -7.72 -2.70
C ARG A 51 -6.79 -7.80 -1.54
N ILE A 52 -6.54 -6.67 -0.88
CA ILE A 52 -5.55 -6.54 0.20
C ILE A 52 -6.17 -5.98 1.46
N LYS A 53 -5.53 -6.20 2.61
CA LYS A 53 -5.90 -5.57 3.87
C LYS A 53 -5.10 -4.27 4.05
N SER A 54 -5.68 -3.34 4.80
CA SER A 54 -4.96 -2.12 5.18
C SER A 54 -3.69 -2.50 5.94
N GLY A 55 -2.58 -1.91 5.53
CA GLY A 55 -1.27 -2.22 6.08
C GLY A 55 -0.57 -3.40 5.43
N ASP A 56 -1.08 -4.07 4.39
CA ASP A 56 -0.30 -5.07 3.62
C ASP A 56 0.78 -4.40 2.74
N VAL A 57 1.78 -5.18 2.26
CA VAL A 57 2.71 -4.77 1.19
C VAL A 57 2.38 -5.54 -0.09
N VAL A 58 2.31 -4.81 -1.20
CA VAL A 58 2.27 -5.41 -2.54
C VAL A 58 3.54 -5.03 -3.29
N GLN A 59 4.34 -6.03 -3.66
CA GLN A 59 5.42 -5.86 -4.62
C GLN A 59 4.82 -5.98 -6.02
N MET A 60 4.80 -4.90 -6.77
CA MET A 60 4.22 -4.85 -8.12
C MET A 60 5.29 -5.03 -9.18
N GLN A 61 5.11 -6.01 -10.04
CA GLN A 61 5.86 -6.10 -11.29
C GLN A 61 5.20 -5.17 -12.31
N THR A 62 6.00 -4.33 -12.95
CA THR A 62 5.57 -3.45 -14.04
C THR A 62 6.28 -3.82 -15.33
N LEU A 63 5.63 -3.57 -16.46
CA LEU A 63 6.22 -3.74 -17.78
C LEU A 63 6.31 -2.40 -18.48
N VAL A 64 7.38 -2.23 -19.25
CA VAL A 64 7.57 -1.11 -20.16
C VAL A 64 6.66 -1.33 -21.37
N ALA A 65 5.71 -0.43 -21.59
CA ALA A 65 4.71 -0.55 -22.67
C ALA A 65 5.21 0.01 -24.02
N TYR A 66 6.51 -0.10 -24.29
CA TYR A 66 7.11 0.29 -25.56
C TYR A 66 7.22 -0.92 -26.48
N THR A 67 7.00 -0.71 -27.77
CA THR A 67 7.44 -1.67 -28.79
C THR A 67 8.94 -1.47 -29.03
N PRO A 68 9.67 -2.48 -29.54
CA PRO A 68 11.07 -2.31 -29.92
C PRO A 68 11.29 -1.08 -30.82
N ALA A 69 10.42 -0.87 -31.81
CA ALA A 69 10.50 0.30 -32.70
C ALA A 69 10.42 1.65 -31.95
N LEU A 70 9.48 1.79 -31.01
CA LEU A 70 9.38 3.00 -30.19
C LEU A 70 10.58 3.16 -29.25
N LEU A 71 11.19 2.05 -28.86
CA LEU A 71 12.39 2.06 -28.03
C LEU A 71 13.61 2.49 -28.86
N GLU A 72 13.76 2.04 -30.10
CA GLU A 72 14.80 2.50 -31.04
C GLU A 72 14.69 4.02 -31.32
N GLU A 73 13.48 4.51 -31.56
CA GLU A 73 13.22 5.94 -31.79
C GLU A 73 13.59 6.82 -30.58
N ALA A 74 13.50 6.27 -29.35
CA ALA A 74 13.89 6.98 -28.14
C ALA A 74 15.42 7.16 -27.99
N GLY A 75 16.22 6.53 -28.88
CA GLY A 75 17.67 6.67 -28.95
C GLY A 75 18.52 5.97 -27.87
N PRO A 76 18.09 4.90 -27.17
CA PRO A 76 19.00 4.10 -26.37
C PRO A 76 20.05 3.43 -27.28
N PRO A 77 21.22 3.05 -26.75
CA PRO A 77 22.22 2.30 -27.49
C PRO A 77 21.64 1.01 -28.10
N PRO A 78 22.05 0.59 -29.32
CA PRO A 78 21.48 -0.59 -29.99
C PRO A 78 21.52 -1.90 -29.19
N ALA A 79 22.47 -2.03 -28.25
CA ALA A 79 22.59 -3.20 -27.38
C ALA A 79 21.61 -3.18 -26.17
N GLN A 80 20.83 -2.11 -26.02
CA GLN A 80 19.91 -1.85 -24.90
C GLN A 80 18.45 -1.72 -25.35
N VAL A 81 18.16 -2.10 -26.60
CA VAL A 81 16.82 -2.14 -27.19
C VAL A 81 16.22 -3.54 -27.05
#